data_AF-A0A7C9CUJ2-F1
#
_entry.id   AF-A0A7C9CUJ2-F1
#
_cell.length_a   1.000
_cell.length_b   1.000
_cell.length_c   1.000
_cell.angle_alpha   90.00
_cell.angle_beta   90.00
_cell.angle_gamma   90.00
#
_symmetry.space_group_name_H-M   'P 1'
#
loop_
_entity.id
_entity.type
_entity.pdbx_description
1 polymer ?
#
loop_
_entity_poly.entity_id
_entity_poly.type
_entity_poly.pdbx_seq_one_letter_code
_entity_poly.pdbx_strand_id
1 'polypeptide(L)'
;SSDLSELRRRLNNRMIDKKSTTMVAHLRWNAAVWTVLISLLTILSRPPVCYAIRSFSRFGAGAGLEFHSLLRFSEAPEYRNGVECPSTASSSPCDPSLVHIAMTLDYEYLRGSIAAVHSVLKHSSCPENVFFHFIAAEFDSL
;
A
#
# COMPACT_ATOMS: atom_id res chain seq x y z
N SER A 1 32.54 -21.34 -68.58
CA SER A 1 31.07 -21.22 -68.44
C SER A 1 30.56 -21.86 -67.14
N SER A 2 30.99 -23.09 -66.81
CA SER A 2 30.62 -23.81 -65.57
C SER A 2 31.07 -23.12 -64.27
N ASP A 3 32.24 -22.49 -64.26
CA ASP A 3 32.79 -21.90 -63.03
C ASP A 3 32.06 -20.61 -62.61
N LEU A 4 31.63 -19.81 -63.60
CA LEU A 4 30.87 -18.58 -63.36
C LEU A 4 29.45 -18.88 -62.83
N SER A 5 28.83 -19.97 -63.29
CA SER A 5 27.51 -20.38 -62.81
C SER A 5 27.57 -20.95 -61.39
N GLU A 6 28.66 -21.63 -61.04
CA GLU A 6 28.91 -22.11 -59.68
C GLU A 6 29.19 -20.96 -58.71
N LEU A 7 30.03 -19.99 -59.10
CA LEU A 7 30.24 -18.77 -58.32
C LEU A 7 28.94 -17.98 -58.12
N ARG A 8 28.11 -17.88 -59.16
CA ARG A 8 26.78 -17.25 -59.07
C ARG A 8 25.86 -17.99 -58.11
N ARG A 9 25.86 -19.33 -58.10
CA ARG A 9 25.11 -20.14 -57.12
C ARG A 9 25.61 -19.90 -55.71
N ARG A 10 26.92 -19.87 -55.48
CA ARG A 10 27.51 -19.62 -54.16
C ARG A 10 27.20 -18.22 -53.62
N LEU A 11 27.21 -17.21 -54.49
CA LEU A 11 26.80 -15.86 -54.10
C LEU A 11 25.31 -15.79 -53.76
N ASN A 12 24.46 -16.45 -54.54
CA ASN A 12 23.02 -16.48 -54.28
C ASN A 12 22.70 -17.19 -52.95
N ASN A 13 23.34 -18.33 -52.67
CA ASN A 13 23.15 -19.06 -51.42
C ASN A 13 23.62 -18.24 -50.21
N ARG A 14 24.75 -17.53 -50.30
CA ARG A 14 25.21 -16.62 -49.23
C ARG A 14 24.28 -15.43 -49.02
N MET A 15 23.65 -14.93 -50.07
CA MET A 15 22.70 -13.83 -49.97
C MET A 15 21.40 -14.26 -49.29
N ILE A 16 20.92 -15.47 -49.59
CA ILE A 16 19.74 -16.07 -48.95
C ILE A 16 19.97 -16.30 -47.46
N ASP A 17 21.14 -16.85 -47.09
CA ASP A 17 21.51 -17.08 -45.69
C ASP A 17 21.55 -15.76 -44.89
N LYS A 18 22.22 -14.74 -45.43
CA LYS A 18 22.30 -13.41 -44.79
C LYS A 18 20.93 -12.74 -44.62
N LYS A 19 20.01 -12.94 -45.57
CA LYS A 19 18.63 -12.43 -45.49
C LYS A 19 17.80 -13.17 -44.42
N SER A 20 18.01 -14.48 -44.26
CA SER A 20 17.35 -15.29 -43.24
C SER A 20 17.77 -14.88 -41.83
N THR A 21 19.07 -14.73 -41.58
CA THR A 21 19.61 -14.40 -40.26
C THR A 21 19.22 -12.99 -39.80
N THR A 22 19.19 -12.03 -40.73
CA THR A 22 18.74 -10.66 -40.46
C THR A 22 17.25 -10.59 -40.16
N MET A 23 16.42 -11.35 -40.88
CA MET A 23 14.97 -11.41 -40.64
C MET A 23 14.64 -12.04 -39.27
N VAL A 24 15.33 -13.11 -38.88
CA VAL A 24 15.16 -13.74 -37.55
C VAL A 24 15.60 -12.81 -36.42
N ALA A 25 16.68 -12.05 -36.60
CA ALA A 25 17.15 -11.07 -35.60
C ALA A 25 16.14 -9.92 -35.40
N HIS A 26 15.61 -9.34 -36.48
CA HIS A 26 14.59 -8.30 -36.43
C HIS A 26 13.30 -8.79 -35.75
N LEU A 27 12.87 -10.02 -36.05
CA LEU A 27 11.67 -10.60 -35.45
C LEU A 27 11.83 -10.80 -33.93
N ARG A 28 13.02 -11.24 -33.47
CA ARG A 28 13.33 -11.44 -32.05
C ARG A 28 13.44 -10.12 -31.28
N TRP A 29 14.00 -9.08 -31.90
CA TRP A 29 14.14 -7.77 -31.26
C TRP A 29 12.78 -7.10 -31.06
N ASN A 30 11.91 -7.19 -32.05
CA ASN A 30 10.55 -6.67 -31.94
C ASN A 30 9.77 -7.40 -30.84
N ALA A 31 9.85 -8.73 -30.76
CA ALA A 31 9.16 -9.49 -29.72
C ALA A 31 9.56 -9.07 -28.29
N ALA A 32 10.85 -8.83 -28.03
CA ALA A 32 11.33 -8.37 -26.72
C ALA A 32 10.86 -6.95 -26.37
N VAL A 33 10.80 -6.05 -27.35
CA VAL A 33 10.29 -4.69 -27.15
C VAL A 33 8.80 -4.71 -26.81
N TRP A 34 8.01 -5.52 -27.52
CA TRP A 34 6.58 -5.66 -27.26
C TRP A 34 6.28 -6.29 -25.90
N THR A 35 7.03 -7.30 -25.45
CA THR A 35 6.83 -7.90 -24.12
C THR A 35 7.12 -6.92 -22.99
N VAL A 36 8.19 -6.12 -23.11
CA VAL A 36 8.52 -5.07 -22.14
C VAL A 36 7.44 -3.99 -22.12
N LEU A 37 6.96 -3.55 -23.29
CA LEU A 37 5.91 -2.54 -23.41
C LEU A 37 4.58 -3.01 -22.78
N ILE A 38 4.17 -4.25 -23.05
CA ILE A 38 2.95 -4.85 -22.48
C ILE A 38 3.08 -5.01 -20.95
N SER A 39 4.25 -5.45 -20.46
CA SER A 39 4.52 -5.53 -19.02
C SER A 39 4.43 -4.16 -18.35
N LEU A 40 5.06 -3.13 -18.94
CA LEU A 40 4.99 -1.76 -18.44
C LEU A 40 3.55 -1.22 -18.45
N LEU A 41 2.79 -1.47 -19.51
CA LEU A 41 1.40 -1.03 -19.65
C LEU A 41 0.48 -1.75 -18.66
N THR A 42 0.70 -3.03 -18.37
CA THR A 42 -0.05 -3.77 -17.33
C THR A 42 0.27 -3.29 -15.91
N ILE A 43 1.51 -2.88 -15.65
CA ILE A 43 1.92 -2.25 -14.38
C ILE A 43 1.29 -0.85 -14.24
N LEU A 44 1.25 -0.05 -15.32
CA LEU A 44 0.69 1.32 -15.31
C LEU A 44 -0.84 1.34 -15.29
N SER A 45 -1.51 0.36 -15.91
CA SER A 45 -2.97 0.27 -15.98
C SER A 45 -3.60 -0.39 -14.75
N ARG A 46 -2.82 -1.12 -13.95
CA ARG A 46 -3.25 -1.40 -12.59
C ARG A 46 -3.23 -0.07 -11.83
N PRO A 47 -4.37 0.39 -11.29
CA PRO A 47 -4.33 1.53 -10.40
C PRO A 47 -3.30 1.21 -9.32
N PRO A 48 -2.48 2.20 -8.93
CA PRO A 48 -1.45 1.97 -7.94
C PRO A 48 -2.11 1.30 -6.73
N VAL A 49 -1.33 0.48 -6.04
CA VAL A 49 -1.66 -0.38 -4.89
C VAL A 49 -2.38 0.34 -3.71
N CYS A 50 -2.76 1.60 -3.91
CA CYS A 50 -3.64 2.46 -3.13
C CYS A 50 -5.06 1.92 -2.88
N TYR A 51 -5.48 0.80 -3.48
CA TYR A 51 -6.71 0.12 -3.03
C TYR A 51 -6.63 -0.38 -1.57
N ALA A 52 -5.44 -0.41 -0.96
CA ALA A 52 -5.25 -0.76 0.43
C ALA A 52 -5.74 0.30 1.45
N ILE A 53 -6.09 1.53 1.04
CA ILE A 53 -6.45 2.59 1.99
C ILE A 53 -7.97 2.75 2.18
N ARG A 54 -8.81 2.23 1.25
CA ARG A 54 -10.28 2.39 1.31
C ARG A 54 -11.10 1.11 1.39
N SER A 55 -10.50 -0.07 1.47
CA SER A 55 -11.28 -1.30 1.68
C SER A 55 -11.66 -1.47 3.16
N PHE A 56 -12.48 -0.56 3.67
CA PHE A 56 -13.47 -1.00 4.65
C PHE A 56 -14.56 -1.71 3.86
N SER A 57 -14.64 -3.03 3.99
CA SER A 57 -15.82 -3.76 3.56
C SER A 57 -17.02 -3.11 4.25
N ARG A 58 -17.84 -2.36 3.50
CA ARG A 58 -19.16 -1.95 3.97
C ARG A 58 -19.88 -3.23 4.34
N PHE A 59 -20.08 -3.46 5.63
CA PHE A 59 -20.67 -4.67 6.18
C PHE A 59 -22.16 -4.67 5.86
N GLY A 60 -22.50 -4.97 4.60
CA GLY A 60 -23.84 -5.37 4.22
C GLY A 60 -24.10 -6.74 4.82
N ALA A 61 -25.10 -6.82 5.70
CA ALA A 61 -25.55 -8.01 6.38
C ALA A 61 -25.59 -9.25 5.47
N GLY A 62 -24.82 -10.32 5.77
CA GLY A 62 -24.98 -11.57 5.03
C GLY A 62 -23.87 -12.64 5.03
N ALA A 63 -22.81 -12.60 5.85
CA ALA A 63 -21.82 -13.69 5.87
C ALA A 63 -21.24 -13.94 7.28
N GLY A 64 -21.84 -14.88 8.01
CA GLY A 64 -21.71 -15.01 9.46
C GLY A 64 -20.71 -16.02 10.02
N LEU A 65 -19.72 -16.57 9.30
CA LEU A 65 -18.91 -17.67 9.88
C LEU A 65 -17.39 -17.68 9.63
N GLU A 66 -16.79 -16.65 9.02
CA GLU A 66 -15.33 -16.57 8.80
C GLU A 66 -14.73 -15.18 9.17
N PHE A 67 -15.40 -14.41 10.05
CA PHE A 67 -15.00 -13.02 10.34
C PHE A 67 -14.09 -12.88 11.57
N HIS A 68 -14.20 -13.79 12.54
CA HIS A 68 -13.45 -13.69 13.81
C HIS A 68 -11.93 -13.88 13.65
N SER A 69 -11.47 -14.66 12.66
CA SER A 69 -10.05 -14.85 12.40
C SER A 69 -9.42 -13.72 11.55
N LEU A 70 -10.22 -12.98 10.79
CA LEU A 70 -9.78 -11.84 9.97
C LEU A 70 -9.73 -10.52 10.75
N LEU A 71 -10.49 -10.41 11.84
CA LEU A 71 -10.44 -9.27 12.76
C LEU A 71 -9.50 -9.50 13.95
N ARG A 72 -8.32 -10.06 13.71
CA ARG A 72 -7.30 -10.08 14.76
C ARG A 72 -6.81 -8.64 14.98
N PHE A 73 -7.31 -8.00 16.03
CA PHE A 73 -6.86 -6.68 16.44
C PHE A 73 -5.39 -6.75 16.81
N SER A 74 -4.56 -5.94 16.13
CA SER A 74 -3.19 -5.71 16.56
C SER A 74 -3.26 -4.68 17.67
N GLU A 75 -3.09 -5.13 18.90
CA GLU A 75 -3.01 -4.24 20.05
C GLU A 75 -1.73 -3.40 19.98
N ALA A 76 -1.84 -2.13 20.40
CA ALA A 76 -0.69 -1.25 20.46
C ALA A 76 0.25 -1.69 21.60
N PRO A 77 1.54 -1.36 21.54
CA PRO A 77 2.44 -1.53 22.69
C PRO A 77 1.94 -0.75 23.91
N GLU A 78 2.33 -1.19 25.10
CA GLU A 78 2.11 -0.41 26.31
C GLU A 78 3.03 0.81 26.32
N TYR A 79 2.46 2.00 26.54
CA TYR A 79 3.19 3.26 26.64
C TYR A 79 3.25 3.69 28.10
N ARG A 80 4.46 3.97 28.60
CA ARG A 80 4.69 4.36 30.00
C ARG A 80 5.36 5.71 30.08
N ASN A 81 5.15 6.40 31.19
CA ASN A 81 5.77 7.68 31.48
C ASN A 81 7.30 7.57 31.59
N GLY A 82 7.99 8.61 31.12
CA GLY A 82 9.40 8.83 31.41
C GLY A 82 9.64 9.19 32.88
N VAL A 83 10.91 9.12 33.31
CA VAL A 83 11.33 9.39 34.70
C VAL A 83 11.10 10.82 35.17
N GLU A 84 10.91 11.75 34.23
CA GLU A 84 10.72 13.17 34.46
C GLU A 84 9.24 13.60 34.57
N CYS A 85 8.32 12.64 34.47
CA CYS A 85 6.89 12.92 34.48
C CYS A 85 6.35 13.14 35.90
N PRO A 86 5.47 14.14 36.10
CA PRO A 86 4.80 14.36 37.37
C PRO A 86 3.84 13.21 37.68
N SER A 87 3.81 12.79 38.95
CA SER A 87 2.95 11.70 39.42
C SER A 87 1.48 12.13 39.47
N THR A 88 0.62 11.37 38.80
CA THR A 88 -0.84 11.60 38.71
C THR A 88 -1.65 10.96 39.84
N ALA A 89 -0.99 10.44 40.90
CA ALA A 89 -1.65 9.69 41.98
C ALA A 89 -2.72 10.47 42.78
N SER A 90 -2.81 11.79 42.61
CA SER A 90 -3.82 12.64 43.25
C SER A 90 -4.28 13.83 42.39
N SER A 91 -4.07 13.76 41.07
CA SER A 91 -4.34 14.89 40.17
C SER A 91 -5.83 15.11 39.97
N SER A 92 -6.32 16.30 40.32
CA SER A 92 -7.67 16.74 39.97
C SER A 92 -7.82 16.88 38.45
N PRO A 93 -9.03 16.84 37.87
CA PRO A 93 -9.23 17.06 36.43
C PRO A 93 -8.75 18.42 35.93
N CYS A 94 -8.53 19.38 36.84
CA CYS A 94 -8.01 20.71 36.55
C CYS A 94 -6.50 20.84 36.83
N ASP A 95 -5.81 19.73 37.08
CA ASP A 95 -4.37 19.73 37.29
C ASP A 95 -3.64 20.13 36.00
N PRO A 96 -2.80 21.18 36.02
CA PRO A 96 -2.07 21.65 34.83
C PRO A 96 -1.07 20.63 34.27
N SER A 97 -0.78 19.54 34.99
CA SER A 97 0.08 18.45 34.52
C SER A 97 -0.63 17.45 33.58
N LEU A 98 -1.94 17.56 33.42
CA LEU A 98 -2.74 16.69 32.55
C LEU A 98 -2.97 17.33 31.17
N VAL A 99 -2.91 16.51 30.13
CA VAL A 99 -3.16 16.94 28.76
C VAL A 99 -4.45 16.31 28.26
N HIS A 100 -5.47 17.14 28.01
CA HIS A 100 -6.74 16.68 27.47
C HIS A 100 -6.82 16.95 25.96
N ILE A 101 -7.12 15.91 25.18
CA ILE A 101 -7.27 15.98 23.73
C ILE A 101 -8.69 15.61 23.37
N ALA A 102 -9.44 16.56 22.82
CA ALA A 102 -10.74 16.29 22.24
C ALA A 102 -10.60 15.97 20.73
N MET A 103 -11.20 14.87 20.29
CA MET A 103 -11.18 14.46 18.89
C MET A 103 -12.54 13.96 18.43
N THR A 104 -12.90 14.24 17.19
CA THR A 104 -14.11 13.73 16.57
C THR A 104 -13.88 12.31 16.06
N LEU A 105 -14.87 11.43 16.26
CA LEU A 105 -14.82 10.04 15.84
C LEU A 105 -15.95 9.76 14.85
N ASP A 106 -15.60 9.42 13.62
CA ASP A 106 -16.51 9.08 12.53
C ASP A 106 -15.99 7.79 11.87
N TYR A 107 -16.91 6.92 11.46
CA TYR A 107 -16.63 5.65 10.80
C TYR A 107 -15.63 5.80 9.64
N GLU A 108 -15.80 6.81 8.80
CA GLU A 108 -14.94 7.02 7.62
C GLU A 108 -13.51 7.41 8.00
N TYR A 109 -13.33 7.94 9.22
CA TYR A 109 -12.07 8.46 9.72
C TYR A 109 -11.44 7.61 10.84
N LEU A 110 -12.09 6.53 11.29
CA LEU A 110 -11.61 5.67 12.39
C LEU A 110 -10.15 5.26 12.25
N ARG A 111 -9.73 4.80 11.06
CA ARG A 111 -8.32 4.41 10.81
C ARG A 111 -7.35 5.57 11.03
N GLY A 112 -7.72 6.77 10.58
CA GLY A 112 -6.92 7.97 10.76
C GLY A 112 -6.90 8.42 12.22
N SER A 113 -8.05 8.41 12.89
CA SER A 113 -8.17 8.80 14.30
C SER A 113 -7.35 7.88 15.21
N ILE A 114 -7.42 6.56 15.03
CA ILE A 114 -6.62 5.60 15.82
C ILE A 114 -5.12 5.74 15.52
N ALA A 115 -4.74 5.99 14.26
CA ALA A 115 -3.35 6.28 13.91
C ALA A 115 -2.84 7.58 14.58
N ALA A 116 -3.70 8.60 14.71
CA ALA A 116 -3.38 9.84 15.41
C ALA A 116 -3.20 9.60 16.91
N VAL A 117 -4.10 8.85 17.55
CA VAL A 117 -3.97 8.44 18.98
C VAL A 117 -2.65 7.72 19.20
N HIS A 118 -2.32 6.73 18.37
CA HIS A 118 -1.07 5.99 18.46
C HIS A 118 0.15 6.90 18.22
N SER A 119 0.05 7.87 17.31
CA SER A 119 1.13 8.84 17.07
C SER A 119 1.38 9.71 18.30
N VAL A 120 0.32 10.19 18.96
CA VAL A 120 0.42 10.99 20.19
C VAL A 120 1.12 10.18 21.28
N LEU A 121 0.63 8.97 21.58
CA LEU A 121 1.19 8.12 22.63
C LEU A 121 2.66 7.75 22.37
N LYS A 122 3.01 7.50 21.11
CA LYS A 122 4.38 7.13 20.72
C LYS A 122 5.38 8.28 20.86
N HIS A 123 4.95 9.52 20.68
CA HIS A 123 5.85 10.68 20.64
C HIS A 123 5.71 11.60 21.87
N SER A 124 4.85 11.28 22.82
CA SER A 124 4.77 11.97 24.12
C SER A 124 5.78 11.40 25.12
N SER A 125 6.45 12.26 25.90
CA SER A 125 7.30 11.82 27.02
C SER A 125 6.50 11.24 28.18
N CYS A 126 5.25 11.69 28.37
CA CYS A 126 4.36 11.28 29.46
C CYS A 126 2.98 10.80 28.93
N PRO A 127 2.91 9.63 28.25
CA PRO A 127 1.69 9.11 27.65
C PRO A 127 0.57 8.80 28.66
N GLU A 128 0.90 8.50 29.92
CA GLU A 128 -0.10 8.19 30.96
C GLU A 128 -0.81 9.45 31.48
N ASN A 129 -0.29 10.65 31.17
CA ASN A 129 -0.88 11.93 31.55
C ASN A 129 -1.78 12.52 30.45
N VAL A 130 -1.97 11.79 29.33
CA VAL A 130 -2.79 12.22 28.19
C VAL A 130 -4.17 11.57 28.27
N PHE A 131 -5.22 12.38 28.21
CA PHE A 131 -6.62 11.95 28.26
C PHE A 131 -7.33 12.29 26.97
N PHE A 132 -7.85 11.26 26.29
CA PHE A 132 -8.60 11.41 25.05
C PHE A 132 -10.10 11.51 25.33
N HIS A 133 -10.73 12.54 24.76
CA HIS A 133 -12.17 12.74 24.74
C HIS A 133 -12.66 12.54 23.30
N PHE A 134 -13.48 11.52 23.07
CA PHE A 134 -14.01 11.24 21.74
C PHE A 134 -15.43 11.78 21.60
N ILE A 135 -15.66 12.57 20.57
CA ILE A 135 -16.98 13.08 20.21
C ILE A 135 -17.43 12.30 18.98
N ALA A 136 -18.30 11.32 19.17
CA ALA A 136 -18.90 10.56 18.08
C ALA A 136 -20.19 11.26 17.63
N ALA A 137 -20.34 11.48 16.32
CA ALA A 137 -21.62 11.89 15.76
C ALA A 137 -22.48 10.64 15.53
N GLU A 138 -23.65 10.57 16.16
CA GLU A 138 -24.68 9.61 15.72
C GLU A 138 -25.25 10.11 14.40
N PHE A 139 -25.12 9.29 13.36
CA PHE A 139 -25.93 9.47 12.16
C PHE A 139 -27.30 8.90 12.49
N ASP A 140 -28.25 9.76 12.87
CA ASP A 140 -29.66 9.39 12.96
C ASP A 140 -30.06 8.76 11.62
N SER A 141 -30.40 7.47 11.66
CA SER A 141 -30.93 6.75 10.51
C SER A 141 -32.36 7.23 10.24
N LEU A 142 -32.49 8.32 9.48
CA LEU A 142 -33.73 8.74 8.82
C LEU A 142 -34.07 7.83 7.64
#